data_AF-A0A0F5LQS6-F1
#
_entry.id   AF-A0A0F5LQS6-F1
#
_cell.length_a   1.000
_cell.length_b   1.000
_cell.length_c   1.000
_cell.angle_alpha   90.00
_cell.angle_beta   90.00
_cell.angle_gamma   90.00
#
_symmetry.space_group_name_H-M   'P 1'
#
loop_
_entity.id
_entity.type
_entity.pdbx_description
1 polymer ?
#
loop_
_entity_poly.entity_id
_entity_poly.type
_entity_poly.pdbx_seq_one_letter_code
_entity_poly.pdbx_strand_id
1 'polypeptide(L)'
;MTNSKASAGAAFLSEDELFEALSKSAFEFLTRAIDEFAESAKFSTVHFAIAIELFLKARLMREHWSLLLDKPDQADKAAFFRGDAKTVTPEQTMERLRRIALVTIPQSSREIFGLIATHRNKMVHFAHAGENDTDGPNGVQRIAEEQCAGWLALRTLLAEWPEFEDFQTDIWQISVRMEGHRTYLETAFAAKAAELQSHRDAGGRVIHCPSCRFESVKVEDHIDAVAEANCVVCRFFRGSEIAIDCPNEDCGAPIRFTSYDGPPSECPTCNEALSKDEVAAALDTGDAITKDNYFDHVPINCPHCGGYHTVIEHHDRYVCSECFAVDDTYGICGYCSEGQLGGVPEHSSLVGCEFCEGNAGRYSDD
;
A
#
# COMPACT_ATOMS: atom_id res chain seq x y z
N MET A 1 40.55 36.58 -33.19
CA MET A 1 40.51 36.80 -31.73
C MET A 1 39.08 36.64 -31.28
N THR A 2 38.91 35.80 -30.27
CA THR A 2 37.74 35.02 -29.88
C THR A 2 36.58 35.84 -29.33
N ASN A 3 35.38 35.53 -29.83
CA ASN A 3 34.09 35.79 -29.19
C ASN A 3 34.02 35.02 -27.86
N SER A 4 33.87 35.72 -26.74
CA SER A 4 33.50 35.11 -25.47
C SER A 4 31.98 35.12 -25.35
N LYS A 5 31.35 33.97 -25.64
CA LYS A 5 29.99 33.69 -25.17
C LYS A 5 30.09 33.32 -23.70
N ALA A 6 29.63 34.20 -22.83
CA ALA A 6 29.33 33.85 -21.45
C ALA A 6 28.21 32.81 -21.45
N SER A 7 28.53 31.57 -21.07
CA SER A 7 27.52 30.55 -20.77
C SER A 7 26.85 30.93 -19.46
N ALA A 8 25.58 31.33 -19.50
CA ALA A 8 24.74 31.36 -18.32
C ALA A 8 24.67 29.93 -17.75
N GLY A 9 25.24 29.73 -16.57
CA GLY A 9 25.14 28.45 -15.86
C GLY A 9 23.68 28.19 -15.52
N ALA A 10 23.13 27.07 -15.98
CA ALA A 10 21.83 26.59 -15.53
C ALA A 10 21.90 26.43 -14.00
N ALA A 11 21.02 27.11 -13.27
CA ALA A 11 20.86 26.88 -11.85
C ALA A 11 20.29 25.47 -11.67
N PHE A 12 21.12 24.54 -11.20
CA PHE A 12 20.66 23.21 -10.86
C PHE A 12 19.87 23.29 -9.56
N LEU A 13 18.66 22.71 -9.54
CA LEU A 13 17.91 22.53 -8.30
C LEU A 13 18.77 21.73 -7.30
N SER A 14 18.67 22.07 -6.03
CA SER A 14 19.14 21.20 -4.95
C SER A 14 18.27 19.94 -4.87
N GLU A 15 18.74 18.94 -4.14
CA GLU A 15 18.00 17.69 -3.95
C GLU A 15 16.70 17.91 -3.19
N ASP A 16 16.69 18.83 -2.21
CA ASP A 16 15.48 19.23 -1.48
C ASP A 16 14.49 19.95 -2.40
N GLU A 17 14.94 20.90 -3.23
CA GLU A 17 14.08 21.57 -4.20
C GLU A 17 13.51 20.59 -5.24
N LEU A 18 14.27 19.56 -5.64
CA LEU A 18 13.78 18.55 -6.56
C LEU A 18 12.76 17.61 -5.91
N PHE A 19 12.98 17.20 -4.65
CA PHE A 19 11.99 16.48 -3.87
C PHE A 19 10.68 17.28 -3.77
N GLU A 20 10.76 18.54 -3.37
CA GLU A 20 9.60 19.41 -3.24
C GLU A 20 8.87 19.58 -4.58
N ALA A 21 9.62 19.77 -5.68
CA ALA A 21 9.05 19.90 -7.02
C ALA A 21 8.36 18.62 -7.50
N LEU A 22 8.94 17.44 -7.25
CA LEU A 22 8.32 16.15 -7.60
C LEU A 22 7.04 15.92 -6.80
N SER A 23 7.07 16.18 -5.49
CA SER A 23 5.91 16.05 -4.60
C SER A 23 4.77 16.99 -5.01
N LYS A 24 5.07 18.28 -5.26
CA LYS A 24 4.07 19.23 -5.76
C LYS A 24 3.47 18.81 -7.10
N SER A 25 4.32 18.38 -8.03
CA SER A 25 3.86 17.86 -9.33
C SER A 25 2.95 16.65 -9.15
N ALA A 26 3.27 15.73 -8.23
CA ALA A 26 2.44 14.57 -7.94
C ALA A 26 1.04 14.97 -7.43
N PHE A 27 0.95 15.94 -6.53
CA PHE A 27 -0.34 16.49 -6.05
C PHE A 27 -1.12 17.21 -7.16
N GLU A 28 -0.44 17.96 -8.04
CA GLU A 28 -1.06 18.58 -9.20
C GLU A 28 -1.66 17.53 -10.15
N PHE A 29 -0.93 16.45 -10.43
CA PHE A 29 -1.43 15.34 -11.24
C PHE A 29 -2.61 14.61 -10.58
N LEU A 30 -2.60 14.38 -9.26
CA LEU A 30 -3.77 13.84 -8.57
C LEU A 30 -4.97 14.77 -8.66
N THR A 31 -4.76 16.06 -8.43
CA THR A 31 -5.82 17.07 -8.54
C THR A 31 -6.43 17.05 -9.93
N ARG A 32 -5.59 17.03 -10.96
CA ARG A 32 -6.01 16.95 -12.35
C ARG A 32 -6.76 15.66 -12.66
N ALA A 33 -6.28 14.53 -12.13
CA ALA A 33 -6.93 13.25 -12.29
C ALA A 33 -8.37 13.28 -11.74
N ILE A 34 -8.55 13.87 -10.56
CA ILE A 34 -9.87 13.96 -9.92
C ILE A 34 -10.79 14.92 -10.68
N ASP A 35 -10.31 16.11 -10.99
CA ASP A 35 -11.11 17.16 -11.63
C ASP A 35 -11.57 16.75 -13.03
N GLU A 36 -10.73 16.02 -13.78
CA GLU A 36 -11.06 15.55 -15.13
C GLU A 36 -11.86 14.24 -15.15
N PHE A 37 -12.09 13.57 -14.01
CA PHE A 37 -12.72 12.25 -13.96
C PHE A 37 -14.09 12.22 -14.64
N ALA A 38 -14.92 13.24 -14.39
CA ALA A 38 -16.26 13.36 -14.97
C ALA A 38 -16.23 13.57 -16.49
N GLU A 39 -15.19 14.25 -17.00
CA GLU A 39 -15.04 14.62 -18.41
C GLU A 39 -14.36 13.51 -19.22
N SER A 40 -13.38 12.84 -18.61
CA SER A 40 -12.59 11.78 -19.23
C SER A 40 -11.95 10.88 -18.19
N ALA A 41 -12.59 9.74 -17.93
CA ALA A 41 -12.02 8.67 -17.10
C ALA A 41 -10.66 8.18 -17.67
N LYS A 42 -10.47 8.27 -18.99
CA LYS A 42 -9.20 7.98 -19.66
C LYS A 42 -8.06 8.89 -19.19
N PHE A 43 -8.22 10.21 -19.32
CA PHE A 43 -7.16 11.15 -18.92
C PHE A 43 -6.99 11.19 -17.41
N SER A 44 -8.08 11.03 -16.68
CA SER A 44 -8.06 10.86 -15.23
C SER A 44 -7.13 9.71 -14.79
N THR A 45 -7.30 8.51 -15.33
CA THR A 45 -6.41 7.37 -15.01
C THR A 45 -4.96 7.60 -15.42
N VAL A 46 -4.71 8.28 -16.55
CA VAL A 46 -3.35 8.64 -16.98
C VAL A 46 -2.69 9.54 -15.95
N HIS A 47 -3.35 10.62 -15.55
CA HIS A 47 -2.84 11.56 -14.55
C HIS A 47 -2.66 10.90 -13.18
N PHE A 48 -3.59 10.01 -12.78
CA PHE A 48 -3.48 9.28 -11.52
C PHE A 48 -2.26 8.36 -11.50
N ALA A 49 -2.00 7.62 -12.58
CA ALA A 49 -0.83 6.76 -12.71
C ALA A 49 0.49 7.56 -12.67
N ILE A 50 0.52 8.73 -13.31
CA ILE A 50 1.69 9.63 -13.26
C ILE A 50 1.94 10.10 -11.82
N ALA A 51 0.89 10.45 -11.08
CA ALA A 51 1.05 10.89 -9.70
C ALA A 51 1.63 9.78 -8.81
N ILE A 52 1.15 8.54 -8.92
CA ILE A 52 1.72 7.38 -8.19
C ILE A 52 3.23 7.27 -8.49
N GLU A 53 3.60 7.31 -9.77
CA GLU A 53 5.01 7.24 -10.20
C GLU A 53 5.84 8.37 -9.59
N LEU A 54 5.32 9.60 -9.56
CA LEU A 54 6.01 10.74 -8.99
C LEU A 54 6.17 10.66 -7.47
N PHE A 55 5.17 10.16 -6.72
CA PHE A 55 5.32 9.95 -5.27
C PHE A 55 6.39 8.90 -4.95
N LEU A 56 6.38 7.77 -5.67
CA LEU A 56 7.41 6.73 -5.50
C LEU A 56 8.81 7.27 -5.80
N LYS A 57 8.95 8.06 -6.88
CA LYS A 57 10.21 8.72 -7.23
C LYS A 57 10.62 9.77 -6.21
N ALA A 58 9.68 10.58 -5.71
CA ALA A 58 9.94 11.55 -4.66
C ALA A 58 10.47 10.86 -3.39
N ARG A 59 9.87 9.73 -2.98
CA ARG A 59 10.40 8.95 -1.86
C ARG A 59 11.80 8.41 -2.14
N LEU A 60 12.06 7.86 -3.34
CA LEU A 60 13.39 7.33 -3.70
C LEU A 60 14.45 8.43 -3.81
N MET A 61 14.06 9.64 -4.22
CA MET A 61 14.93 10.82 -4.35
C MET A 61 15.60 11.19 -3.02
N ARG A 62 14.93 10.91 -1.89
CA ARG A 62 15.46 11.18 -0.54
C ARG A 62 16.69 10.35 -0.21
N GLU A 63 16.90 9.22 -0.90
CA GLU A 63 18.12 8.43 -0.76
C GLU A 63 19.27 9.04 -1.56
N HIS A 64 19.09 9.20 -2.88
CA HIS A 64 20.04 9.89 -3.76
C HIS A 64 19.46 10.09 -5.17
N TRP A 65 19.73 11.24 -5.80
CA TRP A 65 19.20 11.59 -7.13
C TRP A 65 19.56 10.59 -8.24
N SER A 66 20.75 9.98 -8.20
CA SER A 66 21.18 9.04 -9.25
C SER A 66 20.33 7.77 -9.28
N LEU A 67 19.63 7.45 -8.19
CA LEU A 67 18.69 6.33 -8.12
C LEU A 67 17.41 6.59 -8.89
N LEU A 68 17.16 7.82 -9.36
CA LEU A 68 16.06 8.10 -10.28
C LEU A 68 16.41 7.80 -11.74
N LEU A 69 17.67 7.52 -12.07
CA LEU A 69 18.11 7.18 -13.41
C LEU A 69 17.85 5.71 -13.72
N ASP A 70 17.43 5.39 -14.95
CA ASP A 70 17.30 3.99 -15.40
C ASP A 70 18.63 3.22 -15.20
N LYS A 71 19.76 3.89 -15.48
CA LYS A 71 21.13 3.37 -15.30
C LYS A 71 21.96 4.29 -14.39
N PRO A 72 22.03 4.02 -13.07
CA PRO A 72 22.78 4.84 -12.13
C PRO A 72 24.29 4.88 -12.40
N ASP A 73 24.85 3.83 -13.02
CA ASP A 73 26.26 3.73 -13.44
C ASP A 73 26.62 4.71 -14.56
N GLN A 74 25.62 5.22 -15.29
CA GLN A 74 25.77 6.19 -16.38
C GLN A 74 25.35 7.61 -15.96
N ALA A 75 25.39 7.89 -14.65
CA ALA A 75 24.86 9.12 -14.11
C ALA A 75 25.60 10.37 -14.59
N ASP A 76 24.87 11.24 -15.30
CA ASP A 76 25.27 12.60 -15.61
C ASP A 76 24.34 13.57 -14.86
N LYS A 77 24.89 14.22 -13.84
CA LYS A 77 24.16 15.19 -13.01
C LYS A 77 23.62 16.33 -13.85
N ALA A 78 24.39 16.86 -14.80
CA ALA A 78 23.96 17.98 -15.61
C ALA A 78 22.83 17.59 -16.58
N ALA A 79 22.88 16.38 -17.18
CA ALA A 79 21.80 15.88 -18.03
C ALA A 79 20.52 15.59 -17.23
N PHE A 80 20.66 15.03 -16.03
CA PHE A 80 19.54 14.73 -15.14
C PHE A 80 18.75 15.99 -14.75
N PHE A 81 19.43 17.01 -14.22
CA PHE A 81 18.77 18.24 -13.80
C PHE A 81 18.24 19.10 -14.96
N ARG A 82 18.60 18.80 -16.21
CA ARG A 82 17.97 19.38 -17.42
C ARG A 82 16.73 18.62 -17.90
N GLY A 83 16.44 17.45 -17.33
CA GLY A 83 15.34 16.58 -17.77
C GLY A 83 15.64 15.74 -19.01
N ASP A 84 16.92 15.67 -19.42
CA ASP A 84 17.34 14.91 -20.61
C ASP A 84 17.56 13.41 -20.30
N ALA A 85 17.49 13.03 -19.03
CA ALA A 85 17.82 11.69 -18.57
C ALA A 85 16.61 10.75 -18.60
N LYS A 86 16.84 9.49 -19.00
CA LYS A 86 15.85 8.42 -18.84
C LYS A 86 15.75 8.05 -17.36
N THR A 87 14.53 8.16 -16.81
CA THR A 87 14.26 7.84 -15.40
C THR A 87 13.74 6.42 -15.24
N VAL A 88 13.83 5.91 -14.01
CA VAL A 88 13.32 4.60 -13.60
C VAL A 88 11.82 4.45 -13.83
N THR A 89 11.38 3.22 -14.05
CA THR A 89 9.96 2.81 -14.05
C THR A 89 9.42 2.70 -12.61
N PRO A 90 8.08 2.70 -12.41
CA PRO A 90 7.49 2.45 -11.09
C PRO A 90 7.97 1.15 -10.43
N GLU A 91 8.03 0.05 -11.18
CA GLU A 91 8.47 -1.26 -10.68
C GLU A 91 9.95 -1.21 -10.23
N GLN A 92 10.83 -0.63 -11.05
CA GLN A 92 12.22 -0.40 -10.66
C GLN A 92 12.34 0.52 -9.44
N THR A 93 11.43 1.50 -9.30
CA THR A 93 11.42 2.45 -8.17
C THR A 93 11.08 1.71 -6.88
N MET A 94 9.99 0.93 -6.87
CA MET A 94 9.58 0.12 -5.72
C MET A 94 10.65 -0.90 -5.32
N GLU A 95 11.33 -1.52 -6.29
CA GLU A 95 12.40 -2.47 -6.00
C GLU A 95 13.65 -1.79 -5.41
N ARG A 96 14.00 -0.58 -5.90
CA ARG A 96 15.08 0.22 -5.30
C ARG A 96 14.73 0.70 -3.90
N LEU A 97 13.49 1.13 -3.67
CA LEU A 97 13.01 1.48 -2.32
C LEU A 97 13.17 0.30 -1.37
N ARG A 98 12.75 -0.90 -1.78
CA ARG A 98 12.88 -2.12 -0.97
C ARG A 98 14.34 -2.48 -0.67
N ARG A 99 15.20 -2.52 -1.70
CA ARG A 99 16.58 -3.01 -1.56
C ARG A 99 17.56 -1.99 -0.97
N ILE A 100 17.38 -0.72 -1.28
CA ILE A 100 18.35 0.34 -0.95
C ILE A 100 17.84 1.16 0.22
N ALA A 101 16.60 1.65 0.15
CA ALA A 101 16.02 2.48 1.20
C ALA A 101 15.47 1.66 2.38
N LEU A 102 15.41 0.32 2.25
CA LEU A 102 14.72 -0.58 3.18
C LEU A 102 13.26 -0.17 3.43
N VAL A 103 12.63 0.45 2.42
CA VAL A 103 11.23 0.85 2.44
C VAL A 103 10.43 -0.17 1.65
N THR A 104 9.60 -0.94 2.37
CA THR A 104 8.71 -1.91 1.74
C THR A 104 7.40 -1.25 1.36
N ILE A 105 7.09 -1.24 0.06
CA ILE A 105 5.73 -0.94 -0.40
C ILE A 105 4.88 -2.19 -0.19
N PRO A 106 3.75 -2.10 0.54
CA PRO A 106 2.90 -3.25 0.80
C PRO A 106 2.44 -3.96 -0.46
N GLN A 107 2.39 -5.29 -0.43
CA GLN A 107 2.01 -6.08 -1.61
C GLN A 107 0.62 -5.70 -2.16
N SER A 108 -0.34 -5.42 -1.28
CA SER A 108 -1.67 -4.91 -1.64
C SER A 108 -1.60 -3.57 -2.39
N SER A 109 -0.74 -2.65 -1.94
CA SER A 109 -0.48 -1.38 -2.62
C SER A 109 0.19 -1.59 -3.98
N ARG A 110 1.17 -2.50 -4.10
CA ARG A 110 1.83 -2.84 -5.37
C ARG A 110 0.83 -3.35 -6.40
N GLU A 111 -0.08 -4.22 -5.99
CA GLU A 111 -1.13 -4.77 -6.86
C GLU A 111 -2.08 -3.67 -7.37
N ILE A 112 -2.50 -2.76 -6.50
CA ILE A 112 -3.33 -1.60 -6.87
C ILE A 112 -2.58 -0.69 -7.86
N PHE A 113 -1.32 -0.37 -7.58
CA PHE A 113 -0.51 0.48 -8.46
C PHE A 113 -0.25 -0.17 -9.81
N GLY A 114 0.03 -1.48 -9.84
CA GLY A 114 0.21 -2.26 -11.06
C GLY A 114 -1.05 -2.35 -11.90
N LEU A 115 -2.23 -2.47 -11.25
CA LEU A 115 -3.52 -2.43 -11.93
C LEU A 115 -3.74 -1.08 -12.62
N ILE A 116 -3.54 0.03 -11.90
CA ILE A 116 -3.68 1.39 -12.44
C ILE A 116 -2.69 1.63 -13.59
N ALA A 117 -1.42 1.22 -13.44
CA ALA A 117 -0.41 1.33 -14.48
C ALA A 117 -0.78 0.53 -15.75
N THR A 118 -1.31 -0.69 -15.56
CA THR A 118 -1.79 -1.54 -16.65
C THR A 118 -2.96 -0.88 -17.38
N HIS A 119 -3.93 -0.33 -16.66
CA HIS A 119 -5.06 0.38 -17.24
C HIS A 119 -4.64 1.66 -17.98
N ARG A 120 -3.70 2.42 -17.43
CA ARG A 120 -3.07 3.55 -18.12
C ARG A 120 -2.40 3.13 -19.43
N ASN A 121 -1.65 2.02 -19.44
CA ASN A 121 -1.00 1.52 -20.65
C ASN A 121 -2.02 1.10 -21.72
N LYS A 122 -3.11 0.44 -21.33
CA LYS A 122 -4.24 0.13 -22.22
C LYS A 122 -4.85 1.41 -22.81
N MET A 123 -5.09 2.42 -22.00
CA MET A 123 -5.69 3.68 -22.42
C MET A 123 -4.81 4.51 -23.37
N VAL A 124 -3.50 4.53 -23.13
CA VAL A 124 -2.55 5.29 -23.97
C VAL A 124 -2.24 4.57 -25.28
N HIS A 125 -2.07 3.25 -25.25
CA HIS A 125 -1.57 2.49 -26.41
C HIS A 125 -2.63 1.67 -27.18
N PHE A 126 -3.77 1.36 -26.57
CA PHE A 126 -4.79 0.45 -27.12
C PHE A 126 -6.18 1.08 -27.14
N ALA A 127 -6.33 2.19 -27.88
CA ALA A 127 -7.56 3.00 -27.93
C ALA A 127 -8.85 2.17 -28.12
N HIS A 128 -8.85 1.14 -28.98
CA HIS A 128 -10.03 0.31 -29.25
C HIS A 128 -10.39 -0.74 -28.17
N ALA A 129 -9.45 -1.06 -27.27
CA ALA A 129 -9.67 -1.97 -26.14
C ALA A 129 -10.08 -1.20 -24.87
N GLY A 130 -9.63 0.05 -24.71
CA GLY A 130 -10.01 0.90 -23.58
C GLY A 130 -11.43 1.46 -23.70
N GLU A 131 -11.79 2.03 -24.85
CA GLU A 131 -13.09 2.70 -25.07
C GLU A 131 -14.29 1.77 -24.79
N ASN A 132 -14.24 0.50 -25.19
CA ASN A 132 -15.36 -0.44 -24.98
C ASN A 132 -15.53 -0.94 -23.54
N ASP A 133 -14.46 -0.93 -22.72
CA ASP A 133 -14.47 -1.43 -21.34
C ASP A 133 -14.64 -0.30 -20.30
N THR A 134 -14.41 0.97 -20.68
CA THR A 134 -14.40 2.12 -19.76
C THR A 134 -15.47 3.17 -20.02
N ASP A 135 -16.07 3.22 -21.21
CA ASP A 135 -17.05 4.27 -21.55
C ASP A 135 -18.48 3.94 -21.09
N GLY A 136 -18.71 2.72 -20.58
CA GLY A 136 -19.97 2.32 -19.96
C GLY A 136 -20.05 2.71 -18.47
N PRO A 137 -21.26 2.82 -17.88
CA PRO A 137 -21.45 3.12 -16.46
C PRO A 137 -20.64 2.20 -15.51
N ASN A 138 -20.53 0.92 -15.87
CA ASN A 138 -19.75 -0.06 -15.11
C ASN A 138 -18.23 0.17 -15.22
N GLY A 139 -17.76 0.71 -16.34
CA GLY A 139 -16.35 1.03 -16.58
C GLY A 139 -15.90 2.23 -15.76
N VAL A 140 -16.68 3.30 -15.79
CA VAL A 140 -16.46 4.50 -14.96
C VAL A 140 -16.49 4.15 -13.47
N GLN A 141 -17.46 3.35 -13.04
CA GLN A 141 -17.52 2.86 -11.65
C GLN A 141 -16.24 2.12 -11.27
N ARG A 142 -15.77 1.17 -12.08
CA ARG A 142 -14.55 0.41 -11.80
C ARG A 142 -13.31 1.31 -11.69
N ILE A 143 -13.19 2.32 -12.54
CA ILE A 143 -12.08 3.28 -12.45
C ILE A 143 -12.20 4.11 -11.16
N ALA A 144 -13.41 4.48 -10.75
CA ALA A 144 -13.62 5.17 -9.47
C ALA A 144 -13.18 4.29 -8.29
N GLU A 145 -13.54 3.00 -8.30
CA GLU A 145 -13.09 2.02 -7.30
C GLU A 145 -11.55 1.95 -7.24
N GLU A 146 -10.91 1.84 -8.41
CA GLU A 146 -9.44 1.78 -8.54
C GLU A 146 -8.76 3.04 -8.01
N GLN A 147 -9.27 4.24 -8.33
CA GLN A 147 -8.68 5.49 -7.85
C GLN A 147 -8.91 5.70 -6.35
N CYS A 148 -10.07 5.32 -5.81
CA CYS A 148 -10.30 5.31 -4.36
C CYS A 148 -9.32 4.37 -3.63
N ALA A 149 -9.01 3.22 -4.23
CA ALA A 149 -8.04 2.26 -3.70
C ALA A 149 -6.61 2.77 -3.80
N GLY A 150 -6.24 3.31 -4.96
CA GLY A 150 -4.93 3.90 -5.22
C GLY A 150 -4.64 5.06 -4.28
N TRP A 151 -5.65 5.91 -4.02
CA TRP A 151 -5.51 7.00 -3.06
C TRP A 151 -5.37 6.48 -1.63
N LEU A 152 -6.14 5.47 -1.23
CA LEU A 152 -5.99 4.88 0.10
C LEU A 152 -4.57 4.33 0.30
N ALA A 153 -4.07 3.56 -0.66
CA ALA A 153 -2.73 2.99 -0.65
C ALA A 153 -1.65 4.09 -0.59
N LEU A 154 -1.77 5.14 -1.41
CA LEU A 154 -0.86 6.28 -1.35
C LEU A 154 -0.93 7.01 -0.01
N ARG A 155 -2.12 7.30 0.52
CA ARG A 155 -2.28 8.03 1.78
C ARG A 155 -1.64 7.28 2.95
N THR A 156 -1.78 5.95 3.01
CA THR A 156 -1.10 5.13 4.03
C THR A 156 0.42 5.29 3.93
N LEU A 157 0.98 5.17 2.73
CA LEU A 157 2.43 5.35 2.51
C LEU A 157 2.90 6.75 2.88
N LEU A 158 2.17 7.79 2.48
CA LEU A 158 2.52 9.19 2.77
C LEU A 158 2.42 9.52 4.26
N ALA A 159 1.55 8.83 5.02
CA ALA A 159 1.49 8.97 6.47
C ALA A 159 2.69 8.30 7.17
N GLU A 160 3.24 7.24 6.59
CA GLU A 160 4.42 6.53 7.13
C GLU A 160 5.74 7.20 6.77
N TRP A 161 5.79 8.02 5.70
CA TRP A 161 7.01 8.66 5.22
C TRP A 161 7.20 10.06 5.83
N PRO A 162 8.17 10.25 6.75
CA PRO A 162 8.36 11.52 7.45
C PRO A 162 8.67 12.69 6.51
N GLU A 163 9.26 12.42 5.34
CA GLU A 163 9.61 13.45 4.37
C GLU A 163 8.39 14.14 3.76
N PHE A 164 7.19 13.57 3.92
CA PHE A 164 5.92 14.16 3.48
C PHE A 164 5.16 14.88 4.59
N GLU A 165 5.74 15.07 5.78
CA GLU A 165 5.11 15.79 6.90
C GLU A 165 4.71 17.23 6.54
N ASP A 166 5.49 17.92 5.71
CA ASP A 166 5.16 19.29 5.27
C ASP A 166 3.98 19.35 4.28
N PHE A 167 3.56 18.20 3.72
CA PHE A 167 2.49 18.09 2.72
C PHE A 167 1.14 17.67 3.32
N GLN A 168 0.97 17.64 4.64
CA GLN A 168 -0.29 17.21 5.28
C GLN A 168 -1.51 18.01 4.80
N THR A 169 -1.33 19.30 4.48
CA THR A 169 -2.42 20.13 3.92
C THR A 169 -2.83 19.63 2.53
N ASP A 170 -1.88 19.33 1.64
CA ASP A 170 -2.16 18.81 0.30
C ASP A 170 -2.79 17.42 0.36
N ILE A 171 -2.30 16.54 1.23
CA ILE A 171 -2.86 15.21 1.49
C ILE A 171 -4.32 15.32 1.93
N TRP A 172 -4.62 16.24 2.85
CA TRP A 172 -5.98 16.49 3.29
C TRP A 172 -6.86 17.01 2.15
N GLN A 173 -6.37 17.96 1.34
CA GLN A 173 -7.13 18.51 0.21
C GLN A 173 -7.47 17.44 -0.84
N ILE A 174 -6.51 16.57 -1.20
CA ILE A 174 -6.79 15.44 -2.09
C ILE A 174 -7.81 14.50 -1.45
N SER A 175 -7.69 14.19 -0.17
CA SER A 175 -8.65 13.31 0.52
C SER A 175 -10.08 13.83 0.42
N VAL A 176 -10.29 15.13 0.61
CA VAL A 176 -11.60 15.78 0.47
C VAL A 176 -12.09 15.71 -0.98
N ARG A 177 -11.22 15.99 -1.96
CA ARG A 177 -11.58 15.92 -3.38
C ARG A 177 -11.97 14.51 -3.83
N MET A 178 -11.25 13.49 -3.35
CA MET A 178 -11.55 12.08 -3.61
C MET A 178 -12.93 11.65 -3.09
N GLU A 179 -13.56 12.39 -2.17
CA GLU A 179 -14.95 12.12 -1.79
C GLU A 179 -15.93 12.34 -2.94
N GLY A 180 -15.56 13.14 -3.96
CA GLY A 180 -16.33 13.29 -5.19
C GLY A 180 -16.51 11.98 -5.96
N HIS A 181 -15.58 11.03 -5.82
CA HIS A 181 -15.69 9.72 -6.46
C HIS A 181 -16.85 8.88 -5.92
N ARG A 182 -17.35 9.20 -4.72
CA ARG A 182 -18.47 8.50 -4.10
C ARG A 182 -19.71 8.48 -5.00
N THR A 183 -19.96 9.56 -5.74
CA THR A 183 -21.12 9.65 -6.63
C THR A 183 -21.12 8.57 -7.71
N TYR A 184 -19.95 8.13 -8.19
CA TYR A 184 -19.85 7.04 -9.16
C TYR A 184 -20.08 5.66 -8.56
N LEU A 185 -19.99 5.53 -7.23
CA LEU A 185 -20.15 4.27 -6.50
C LEU A 185 -21.53 4.13 -5.85
N GLU A 186 -22.37 5.18 -5.86
CA GLU A 186 -23.70 5.17 -5.23
C GLU A 186 -24.60 4.07 -5.79
N THR A 187 -24.59 3.87 -7.11
CA THR A 187 -25.39 2.80 -7.74
C THR A 187 -24.91 1.42 -7.33
N ALA A 188 -23.59 1.24 -7.22
CA ALA A 188 -22.98 -0.01 -6.73
C ALA A 188 -23.38 -0.28 -5.28
N PHE A 189 -23.29 0.73 -4.43
CA PHE A 189 -23.69 0.63 -3.03
C PHE A 189 -25.18 0.32 -2.88
N ALA A 190 -26.04 1.02 -3.63
CA ALA A 190 -27.48 0.75 -3.63
C ALA A 190 -27.80 -0.69 -4.06
N ALA A 191 -27.08 -1.22 -5.06
CA ALA A 191 -27.24 -2.61 -5.50
C ALA A 191 -26.82 -3.63 -4.42
N LYS A 192 -26.00 -3.23 -3.44
CA LYS A 192 -25.57 -4.06 -2.31
C LYS A 192 -26.46 -3.97 -1.07
N ALA A 193 -27.51 -3.15 -1.08
CA ALA A 193 -28.37 -2.94 0.08
C ALA A 193 -28.99 -4.25 0.63
N ALA A 194 -29.50 -5.12 -0.24
CA ALA A 194 -30.10 -6.39 0.19
C ALA A 194 -29.07 -7.37 0.79
N GLU A 195 -27.86 -7.43 0.21
CA GLU A 195 -26.75 -8.25 0.70
C GLU A 195 -26.30 -7.76 2.09
N LEU A 196 -26.12 -6.46 2.25
CA LEU A 196 -25.75 -5.84 3.53
C LEU A 196 -26.85 -5.99 4.59
N GLN A 197 -28.13 -5.90 4.20
CA GLN A 197 -29.24 -6.11 5.13
C GLN A 197 -29.30 -7.57 5.58
N SER A 198 -29.15 -8.53 4.66
CA SER A 198 -29.12 -9.95 4.99
C SER A 198 -27.98 -10.29 5.96
N HIS A 199 -26.82 -9.64 5.83
CA HIS A 199 -25.71 -9.80 6.78
C HIS A 199 -26.08 -9.31 8.17
N ARG A 200 -26.70 -8.12 8.27
CA ARG A 200 -27.18 -7.57 9.55
C ARG A 200 -28.27 -8.43 10.18
N ASP A 201 -29.20 -8.93 9.37
CA ASP A 201 -30.30 -9.79 9.84
C ASP A 201 -29.78 -11.13 10.40
N ALA A 202 -28.63 -11.60 9.90
CA ALA A 202 -27.92 -12.76 10.44
C ALA A 202 -27.10 -12.45 11.72
N GLY A 203 -27.11 -11.20 12.20
CA GLY A 203 -26.32 -10.74 13.36
C GLY A 203 -24.93 -10.21 13.00
N GLY A 204 -24.55 -10.21 11.72
CA GLY A 204 -23.27 -9.73 11.24
C GLY A 204 -23.15 -8.21 11.30
N ARG A 205 -21.92 -7.73 11.50
CA ARG A 205 -21.63 -6.29 11.55
C ARG A 205 -21.26 -5.74 10.18
N VAL A 206 -21.70 -4.51 9.92
CA VAL A 206 -21.30 -3.73 8.75
C VAL A 206 -20.67 -2.42 9.23
N ILE A 207 -19.48 -2.09 8.72
CA ILE A 207 -18.74 -0.88 9.10
C ILE A 207 -18.42 -0.01 7.88
N HIS A 208 -17.94 1.21 8.13
CA HIS A 208 -17.55 2.14 7.08
C HIS A 208 -16.23 1.72 6.41
N CYS A 209 -16.21 1.72 5.08
CA CYS A 209 -15.00 1.42 4.33
C CYS A 209 -14.02 2.60 4.38
N PRO A 210 -12.73 2.40 4.73
CA PRO A 210 -11.75 3.49 4.71
C PRO A 210 -11.40 3.99 3.31
N SER A 211 -11.64 3.17 2.27
CA SER A 211 -11.44 3.54 0.86
C SER A 211 -12.63 4.32 0.30
N CYS A 212 -13.81 3.70 0.19
CA CYS A 212 -14.97 4.31 -0.47
C CYS A 212 -15.94 5.03 0.48
N ARG A 213 -15.70 4.99 1.80
CA ARG A 213 -16.48 5.69 2.84
C ARG A 213 -17.97 5.31 2.96
N PHE A 214 -18.44 4.30 2.24
CA PHE A 214 -19.76 3.71 2.44
C PHE A 214 -19.75 2.71 3.60
N GLU A 215 -20.85 2.61 4.35
CA GLU A 215 -21.09 1.56 5.33
C GLU A 215 -21.34 0.22 4.61
N SER A 216 -20.25 -0.41 4.20
CA SER A 216 -20.21 -1.44 3.16
C SER A 216 -19.17 -2.53 3.40
N VAL A 217 -18.45 -2.47 4.52
CA VAL A 217 -17.52 -3.52 4.93
C VAL A 217 -18.30 -4.56 5.70
N LYS A 218 -18.43 -5.77 5.15
CA LYS A 218 -18.93 -6.93 5.90
C LYS A 218 -17.80 -7.41 6.81
N VAL A 219 -18.08 -7.44 8.11
CA VAL A 219 -17.23 -8.09 9.11
C VAL A 219 -17.81 -9.47 9.33
N GLU A 220 -17.04 -10.50 9.01
CA GLU A 220 -17.41 -11.89 9.24
C GLU A 220 -17.31 -12.23 10.74
N ASP A 221 -17.69 -13.46 11.11
CA ASP A 221 -17.59 -13.89 12.50
C ASP A 221 -16.13 -13.92 12.95
N HIS A 222 -15.89 -13.48 14.18
CA HIS A 222 -14.56 -13.55 14.76
C HIS A 222 -14.23 -15.01 15.09
N ILE A 223 -13.06 -15.44 14.63
CA ILE A 223 -12.37 -16.59 15.20
C ILE A 223 -11.49 -15.98 16.29
N ASP A 224 -11.97 -16.13 17.52
CA ASP A 224 -11.39 -15.49 18.71
C ASP A 224 -11.24 -13.96 18.56
N ALA A 225 -10.02 -13.45 18.35
CA ALA A 225 -9.77 -12.01 18.24
C ALA A 225 -9.87 -11.47 16.80
N VAL A 226 -9.96 -12.33 15.79
CA VAL A 226 -9.76 -11.94 14.39
C VAL A 226 -10.97 -12.27 13.51
N ALA A 227 -11.45 -11.28 12.76
CA ALA A 227 -12.48 -11.45 11.72
C ALA A 227 -12.04 -10.90 10.38
N GLU A 228 -12.44 -11.57 9.30
CA GLU A 228 -12.26 -11.02 7.94
C GLU A 228 -13.20 -9.81 7.74
N ALA A 229 -12.67 -8.73 7.16
CA ALA A 229 -13.38 -7.48 6.94
C ALA A 229 -13.20 -6.99 5.49
N ASN A 230 -14.24 -7.14 4.67
CA ASN A 230 -14.17 -6.87 3.23
C ASN A 230 -15.25 -5.90 2.76
N CYS A 231 -14.87 -4.91 1.95
CA CYS A 231 -15.82 -3.99 1.32
C CYS A 231 -16.48 -4.61 0.09
N VAL A 232 -17.81 -4.74 0.12
CA VAL A 232 -18.58 -5.32 -1.01
C VAL A 232 -18.83 -4.33 -2.16
N VAL A 233 -18.53 -3.05 -1.95
CA VAL A 233 -18.67 -1.99 -2.95
C VAL A 233 -17.39 -1.85 -3.77
N CYS A 234 -16.32 -1.33 -3.16
CA CYS A 234 -15.07 -1.09 -3.90
C CYS A 234 -14.19 -2.33 -4.04
N ARG A 235 -14.37 -3.38 -3.23
CA ARG A 235 -13.61 -4.65 -3.27
C ARG A 235 -12.10 -4.54 -3.05
N PHE A 236 -11.60 -3.33 -2.80
CA PHE A 236 -10.20 -3.02 -2.55
C PHE A 236 -9.84 -2.98 -1.07
N PHE A 237 -10.76 -2.57 -0.20
CA PHE A 237 -10.56 -2.82 1.23
C PHE A 237 -10.80 -4.30 1.50
N ARG A 238 -9.69 -5.02 1.70
CA ARG A 238 -9.60 -6.39 2.15
C ARG A 238 -8.64 -6.44 3.33
N GLY A 239 -9.16 -6.76 4.49
CA GLY A 239 -8.38 -6.75 5.71
C GLY A 239 -9.08 -7.51 6.81
N SER A 240 -8.74 -7.15 8.04
CA SER A 240 -9.26 -7.82 9.23
C SER A 240 -9.81 -6.80 10.20
N GLU A 241 -10.84 -7.18 10.95
CA GLU A 241 -11.17 -6.53 12.21
C GLU A 241 -10.52 -7.34 13.33
N ILE A 242 -9.85 -6.62 14.24
CA ILE A 242 -9.25 -7.15 15.44
C ILE A 242 -10.11 -6.71 16.62
N ALA A 243 -10.40 -7.64 17.53
CA ALA A 243 -11.09 -7.40 18.78
C ALA A 243 -10.31 -8.06 19.92
N ILE A 244 -9.69 -7.23 20.75
CA ILE A 244 -8.97 -7.65 21.95
C ILE A 244 -9.61 -7.03 23.18
N ASP A 245 -9.38 -7.62 24.34
CA ASP A 245 -9.81 -7.02 25.60
C ASP A 245 -8.78 -5.99 26.10
N CYS A 246 -9.24 -4.96 26.79
CA CYS A 246 -8.36 -3.99 27.42
C CYS A 246 -7.39 -4.68 28.39
N PRO A 247 -6.07 -4.39 28.35
CA PRO A 247 -5.08 -5.00 29.24
C PRO A 247 -5.29 -4.61 30.72
N ASN A 248 -6.03 -3.53 30.99
CA ASN A 248 -6.44 -3.17 32.34
C ASN A 248 -7.56 -4.10 32.83
N GLU A 249 -7.23 -4.96 33.79
CA GLU A 249 -8.14 -5.97 34.38
C GLU A 249 -9.43 -5.37 34.97
N ASP A 250 -9.37 -4.13 35.49
CA ASP A 250 -10.55 -3.44 36.03
C ASP A 250 -11.49 -2.95 34.92
N CYS A 251 -10.97 -2.78 33.70
CA CYS A 251 -11.74 -2.33 32.54
C CYS A 251 -12.30 -3.52 31.75
N GLY A 252 -11.42 -4.39 31.23
CA GLY A 252 -11.79 -5.55 30.40
C GLY A 252 -12.71 -5.24 29.21
N ALA A 253 -12.81 -3.96 28.80
CA ALA A 253 -13.70 -3.56 27.72
C ALA A 253 -13.10 -3.96 26.36
N PRO A 254 -13.92 -4.40 25.39
CA PRO A 254 -13.43 -4.79 24.08
C PRO A 254 -12.92 -3.56 23.33
N ILE A 255 -11.69 -3.66 22.83
CA ILE A 255 -11.05 -2.70 21.93
C ILE A 255 -11.12 -3.29 20.54
N ARG A 256 -11.68 -2.53 19.59
CA ARG A 256 -11.85 -2.96 18.20
C ARG A 256 -11.19 -1.97 17.26
N PHE A 257 -10.49 -2.52 16.28
CA PHE A 257 -9.86 -1.74 15.22
C PHE A 257 -9.73 -2.58 13.95
N THR A 258 -9.57 -1.91 12.81
CA THR A 258 -9.31 -2.60 11.54
C THR A 258 -7.82 -2.67 11.26
N SER A 259 -7.40 -3.60 10.41
CA SER A 259 -6.02 -3.66 9.89
C SER A 259 -5.57 -2.38 9.17
N TYR A 260 -6.51 -1.52 8.78
CA TYR A 260 -6.22 -0.22 8.20
C TYR A 260 -6.05 0.88 9.25
N ASP A 261 -6.91 0.91 10.28
CA ASP A 261 -6.82 1.94 11.33
C ASP A 261 -5.67 1.68 12.30
N GLY A 262 -5.31 0.40 12.49
CA GLY A 262 -4.36 -0.02 13.51
C GLY A 262 -4.92 0.12 14.93
N PRO A 263 -4.20 -0.37 15.95
CA PRO A 263 -4.64 -0.26 17.33
C PRO A 263 -4.66 1.21 17.76
N PRO A 264 -5.67 1.65 18.53
CA PRO A 264 -5.65 2.98 19.14
C PRO A 264 -4.49 3.08 20.14
N SER A 265 -3.97 4.29 20.37
CA SER A 265 -2.90 4.50 21.36
C SER A 265 -3.34 4.27 22.81
N GLU A 266 -4.64 4.36 23.07
CA GLU A 266 -5.26 4.22 24.39
C GLU A 266 -6.60 3.47 24.29
N CYS A 267 -6.98 2.77 25.34
CA CYS A 267 -8.30 2.16 25.45
C CYS A 267 -9.40 3.23 25.42
N PRO A 268 -10.40 3.14 24.52
CA PRO A 268 -11.48 4.13 24.43
C PRO A 268 -12.38 4.25 25.67
N THR A 269 -12.28 3.30 26.62
CA THR A 269 -13.13 3.23 27.80
C THR A 269 -12.46 3.77 29.07
N CYS A 270 -11.20 3.37 29.33
CA CYS A 270 -10.48 3.75 30.55
C CYS A 270 -9.24 4.63 30.29
N ASN A 271 -8.89 4.89 29.01
CA ASN A 271 -7.68 5.59 28.58
C ASN A 271 -6.37 4.93 29.04
N GLU A 272 -6.40 3.62 29.35
CA GLU A 272 -5.16 2.86 29.55
C GLU A 272 -4.33 2.90 28.25
N ALA A 273 -3.03 3.17 28.34
CA ALA A 273 -2.16 3.12 27.18
C ALA A 273 -2.14 1.71 26.59
N LEU A 274 -2.20 1.60 25.27
CA LEU A 274 -2.15 0.32 24.57
C LEU A 274 -0.87 0.27 23.73
N SER A 275 0.04 -0.64 24.09
CA SER A 275 1.28 -0.87 23.36
C SER A 275 1.11 -1.92 22.26
N LYS A 276 1.98 -1.87 21.24
CA LYS A 276 2.02 -2.89 20.19
C LYS A 276 2.31 -4.29 20.74
N ASP A 277 3.17 -4.39 21.76
CA ASP A 277 3.54 -5.67 22.38
C ASP A 277 2.34 -6.29 23.11
N GLU A 278 1.48 -5.49 23.76
CA GLU A 278 0.24 -5.99 24.38
C GLU A 278 -0.75 -6.48 23.33
N VAL A 279 -0.88 -5.76 22.21
CA VAL A 279 -1.73 -6.21 21.09
C VAL A 279 -1.21 -7.52 20.51
N ALA A 280 0.11 -7.63 20.30
CA ALA A 280 0.73 -8.85 19.80
C ALA A 280 0.54 -10.02 20.77
N ALA A 281 0.73 -9.80 22.07
CA ALA A 281 0.51 -10.81 23.10
C ALA A 281 -0.95 -11.25 23.22
N ALA A 282 -1.91 -10.35 22.99
CA ALA A 282 -3.34 -10.68 22.97
C ALA A 282 -3.73 -11.52 21.74
N LEU A 283 -2.96 -11.44 20.66
CA LEU A 283 -3.17 -12.20 19.43
C LEU A 283 -2.37 -13.51 19.42
N ASP A 284 -1.26 -13.60 20.14
CA ASP A 284 -0.38 -14.77 20.14
C ASP A 284 -0.97 -15.89 21.01
N THR A 285 -1.35 -16.96 20.33
CA THR A 285 -1.90 -18.18 20.92
C THR A 285 -0.95 -19.37 20.73
N GLY A 286 0.21 -19.13 20.12
CA GLY A 286 1.22 -20.14 19.87
C GLY A 286 1.85 -20.64 21.16
N ASP A 287 2.48 -21.80 21.06
CA ASP A 287 3.23 -22.35 22.19
C ASP A 287 4.45 -21.47 22.48
N ALA A 288 4.61 -21.10 23.76
CA ALA A 288 5.78 -20.37 24.20
C ALA A 288 7.07 -21.10 23.78
N ILE A 289 8.02 -20.36 23.22
CA ILE A 289 9.30 -20.90 22.78
C ILE A 289 10.14 -21.24 24.02
N THR A 290 10.39 -22.53 24.20
CA THR A 290 11.21 -23.11 25.25
C THR A 290 12.39 -23.89 24.65
N LYS A 291 13.30 -24.37 25.49
CA LYS A 291 14.42 -25.22 25.02
C LYS A 291 13.96 -26.54 24.41
N ASP A 292 12.77 -27.00 24.76
CA ASP A 292 12.25 -28.32 24.38
C ASP A 292 11.51 -28.30 23.04
N ASN A 293 10.95 -27.15 22.62
CA ASN A 293 10.25 -26.97 21.35
C ASN A 293 10.94 -25.98 20.38
N TYR A 294 12.09 -25.41 20.74
CA TYR A 294 12.78 -24.39 19.93
C TYR A 294 12.98 -24.78 18.44
N PHE A 295 13.26 -26.06 18.16
CA PHE A 295 13.48 -26.54 16.79
C PHE A 295 12.20 -26.76 15.98
N ASP A 296 11.04 -26.72 16.64
CA ASP A 296 9.73 -26.85 15.99
C ASP A 296 9.20 -25.49 15.53
N HIS A 297 9.81 -24.40 16.02
CA HIS A 297 9.43 -23.03 15.70
C HIS A 297 10.21 -22.49 14.51
N VAL A 298 9.49 -21.98 13.52
CA VAL A 298 10.06 -21.28 12.37
C VAL A 298 9.70 -19.80 12.49
N PRO A 299 10.66 -18.87 12.52
CA PRO A 299 10.35 -17.45 12.45
C PRO A 299 9.67 -17.11 11.12
N ILE A 300 8.51 -16.43 11.17
CA ILE A 300 7.70 -16.12 9.99
C ILE A 300 7.72 -14.61 9.72
N ASN A 301 8.03 -14.25 8.48
CA ASN A 301 8.04 -12.88 7.99
C ASN A 301 6.72 -12.50 7.29
N CYS A 302 6.35 -11.23 7.32
CA CYS A 302 5.15 -10.74 6.67
C CYS A 302 5.46 -10.08 5.32
N PRO A 303 5.14 -10.70 4.17
CA PRO A 303 5.39 -10.12 2.86
C PRO A 303 4.49 -8.90 2.57
N HIS A 304 3.40 -8.73 3.34
CA HIS A 304 2.47 -7.63 3.13
C HIS A 304 3.01 -6.29 3.64
N CYS A 305 3.73 -6.25 4.76
CA CYS A 305 4.35 -5.01 5.25
C CYS A 305 5.89 -5.04 5.21
N GLY A 306 6.49 -6.17 4.85
CA GLY A 306 7.94 -6.37 4.97
C GLY A 306 8.41 -6.55 6.41
N GLY A 307 7.50 -6.87 7.33
CA GLY A 307 7.81 -7.11 8.73
C GLY A 307 8.66 -8.37 8.90
N TYR A 308 9.79 -8.22 9.60
CA TYR A 308 10.74 -9.30 9.86
C TYR A 308 10.41 -9.99 11.19
N HIS A 309 10.10 -11.29 11.15
CA HIS A 309 9.67 -12.10 12.30
C HIS A 309 8.47 -11.51 13.06
N THR A 310 7.55 -10.87 12.34
CA THR A 310 6.37 -10.18 12.88
C THR A 310 5.09 -10.99 12.77
N VAL A 311 5.16 -12.28 12.43
CA VAL A 311 3.98 -13.12 12.23
C VAL A 311 3.90 -14.14 13.36
N ILE A 312 2.75 -14.17 14.01
CA ILE A 312 2.45 -14.97 15.20
C ILE A 312 1.32 -15.96 14.91
N GLU A 313 1.24 -17.00 15.74
CA GLU A 313 0.19 -18.02 15.64
C GLU A 313 -1.08 -17.55 16.35
N HIS A 314 -2.22 -17.63 15.65
CA HIS A 314 -3.54 -17.30 16.17
C HIS A 314 -4.52 -18.45 15.87
N HIS A 315 -4.63 -19.38 16.80
CA HIS A 315 -5.32 -20.66 16.67
C HIS A 315 -4.83 -21.41 15.42
N ASP A 316 -5.74 -21.71 14.49
CA ASP A 316 -5.43 -22.40 13.24
C ASP A 316 -4.95 -21.45 12.12
N ARG A 317 -4.52 -20.23 12.46
CA ARG A 317 -4.15 -19.16 11.51
C ARG A 317 -2.86 -18.46 11.92
N TYR A 318 -2.37 -17.62 11.01
CA TYR A 318 -1.20 -16.78 11.21
C TYR A 318 -1.56 -15.31 11.02
N VAL A 319 -1.12 -14.46 11.94
CA VAL A 319 -1.45 -13.03 11.95
C VAL A 319 -0.17 -12.22 12.04
N CYS A 320 -0.04 -11.18 11.22
CA CYS A 320 1.05 -10.23 11.38
C CYS A 320 0.73 -9.24 12.52
N SER A 321 1.62 -9.12 13.51
CA SER A 321 1.49 -8.19 14.64
C SER A 321 1.61 -6.71 14.27
N GLU A 322 2.15 -6.40 13.08
CA GLU A 322 2.33 -5.02 12.62
C GLU A 322 1.22 -4.53 11.70
N CYS A 323 0.86 -5.31 10.66
CA CYS A 323 -0.14 -4.90 9.67
C CYS A 323 -1.46 -5.69 9.75
N PHE A 324 -1.57 -6.65 10.67
CA PHE A 324 -2.77 -7.46 10.89
C PHE A 324 -3.27 -8.19 9.65
N ALA A 325 -2.38 -8.45 8.69
CA ALA A 325 -2.61 -9.40 7.61
C ALA A 325 -2.76 -10.80 8.20
N VAL A 326 -3.70 -11.56 7.64
CA VAL A 326 -4.08 -12.88 8.14
C VAL A 326 -4.02 -13.86 6.98
N ASP A 327 -3.47 -15.05 7.23
CA ASP A 327 -3.53 -16.17 6.31
C ASP A 327 -3.69 -17.47 7.13
N ASP A 328 -4.31 -18.48 6.53
CA ASP A 328 -4.44 -19.80 7.15
C ASP A 328 -3.12 -20.61 7.05
N THR A 329 -2.15 -20.12 6.28
CA THR A 329 -0.91 -20.83 5.97
C THR A 329 0.32 -19.92 5.98
N TYR A 330 1.51 -20.54 6.02
CA TYR A 330 2.77 -19.90 5.68
C TYR A 330 3.65 -20.87 4.87
N GLY A 331 4.59 -20.33 4.09
CA GLY A 331 5.57 -21.10 3.34
C GLY A 331 6.98 -20.94 3.91
N ILE A 332 7.83 -21.98 3.80
CA ILE A 332 9.24 -21.92 4.20
C ILE A 332 10.11 -21.74 2.96
N CYS A 333 10.95 -20.70 2.95
CA CYS A 333 11.84 -20.42 1.84
C CYS A 333 12.95 -21.49 1.74
N GLY A 334 13.11 -22.09 0.56
CA GLY A 334 14.14 -23.10 0.33
C GLY A 334 15.59 -22.59 0.29
N TYR A 335 15.81 -21.27 0.44
CA TYR A 335 17.15 -20.67 0.47
C TYR A 335 17.53 -20.14 1.86
N CYS A 336 16.73 -19.24 2.45
CA CYS A 336 17.00 -18.69 3.78
C CYS A 336 16.44 -19.54 4.93
N SER A 337 15.58 -20.53 4.64
CA SER A 337 14.91 -21.38 5.62
C SER A 337 13.97 -20.65 6.59
N GLU A 338 13.63 -19.39 6.30
CA GLU A 338 12.66 -18.63 7.08
C GLU A 338 11.24 -18.76 6.53
N GLY A 339 10.25 -18.56 7.39
CA GLY A 339 8.83 -18.55 7.03
C GLY A 339 8.40 -17.25 6.37
N GLN A 340 7.37 -17.32 5.54
CA GLN A 340 6.67 -16.18 4.95
C GLN A 340 5.16 -16.44 5.00
N LEU A 341 4.39 -15.50 5.58
CA LEU A 341 2.93 -15.58 5.67
C LEU A 341 2.30 -15.86 4.29
N GLY A 342 1.29 -16.72 4.27
CA GLY A 342 0.70 -17.30 3.07
C GLY A 342 1.62 -18.34 2.44
N GLY A 343 2.56 -17.89 1.61
CA GLY A 343 3.42 -18.82 0.87
C GLY A 343 4.68 -18.19 0.30
N VAL A 344 5.54 -19.05 -0.24
CA VAL A 344 6.78 -18.67 -0.94
C VAL A 344 6.73 -19.12 -2.40
N PRO A 345 7.55 -18.53 -3.30
CA PRO A 345 7.66 -18.99 -4.68
C PRO A 345 8.02 -20.49 -4.79
N GLU A 346 7.47 -21.19 -5.78
CA GLU A 346 7.66 -22.65 -6.01
C GLU A 346 9.13 -23.07 -6.11
N HIS A 347 10.00 -22.18 -6.59
CA HIS A 347 11.44 -22.39 -6.69
C HIS A 347 12.24 -21.45 -5.78
N SER A 348 11.73 -21.20 -4.57
CA SER A 348 12.32 -20.26 -3.60
C SER A 348 13.78 -20.56 -3.22
N SER A 349 14.27 -21.79 -3.39
CA SER A 349 15.70 -22.09 -3.27
C SER A 349 16.57 -21.37 -4.33
N LEU A 350 16.02 -21.18 -5.53
CA LEU A 350 16.69 -20.48 -6.63
C LEU A 350 16.36 -18.98 -6.62
N VAL A 351 15.08 -18.62 -6.57
CA VAL A 351 14.62 -17.22 -6.74
C VAL A 351 14.45 -16.45 -5.44
N GLY A 352 14.52 -17.13 -4.30
CA GLY A 352 14.32 -16.53 -2.98
C GLY A 352 12.87 -16.35 -2.59
N CYS A 353 12.66 -15.59 -1.52
CA CYS A 353 11.35 -15.12 -1.04
C CYS A 353 11.37 -13.57 -1.04
N GLU A 354 10.36 -12.90 -0.47
CA GLU A 354 10.35 -11.42 -0.41
C GLU A 354 11.55 -10.85 0.39
N PHE A 355 12.18 -11.67 1.23
CA PHE A 355 13.24 -11.30 2.16
C PHE A 355 14.63 -11.78 1.76
N CYS A 356 14.78 -12.55 0.67
CA CYS A 356 16.09 -12.99 0.18
C CYS A 356 16.10 -13.19 -1.33
N GLU A 357 17.28 -13.13 -1.95
CA GLU A 357 17.44 -13.22 -3.41
C GLU A 357 17.58 -14.65 -3.94
N GLY A 358 17.48 -15.64 -3.05
CA GLY A 358 17.74 -17.04 -3.39
C GLY A 358 19.19 -17.28 -3.82
N ASN A 359 19.44 -18.45 -4.41
CA ASN A 359 20.76 -18.78 -4.94
C ASN A 359 21.09 -17.99 -6.23
N ALA A 360 20.09 -17.54 -6.98
CA ALA A 360 20.28 -16.79 -8.22
C ALA A 360 20.94 -15.42 -7.98
N GLY A 361 20.67 -14.76 -6.84
CA GLY A 361 21.32 -13.51 -6.47
C GLY A 361 22.86 -13.59 -6.38
N ARG A 362 23.42 -14.80 -6.20
CA ARG A 362 24.89 -14.99 -6.22
C ARG A 362 25.52 -14.83 -7.60
N TYR A 363 24.72 -14.87 -8.66
CA TYR A 363 25.16 -14.81 -10.05
C TYR A 363 24.70 -13.54 -10.78
N SER A 364 24.04 -12.60 -10.09
CA SER A 364 23.62 -11.32 -10.68
C SER A 364 24.72 -10.25 -10.72
N ASP A 365 25.85 -10.50 -10.05
CA ASP A 365 27.00 -9.59 -9.96
C ASP A 365 28.17 -9.97 -10.90
N ASP A 366 28.01 -11.01 -11.73
CA ASP A 366 28.91 -11.41 -12.84
C ASP A 366 28.33 -10.98 -14.19
#